data_AF-A0A0G4HV99-F1
#
_entry.id   AF-A0A0G4HV99-F1
#
_cell.length_a   1.000
_cell.length_b   1.000
_cell.length_c   1.000
_cell.angle_alpha   90.00
_cell.angle_beta   90.00
_cell.angle_gamma   90.00
#
_symmetry.space_group_name_H-M   'P 1'
#
loop_
_entity.id
_entity.type
_entity.pdbx_description
1 polymer ?
#
loop_
_entity_poly.entity_id
_entity_poly.type
_entity_poly.pdbx_seq_one_letter_code
_entity_poly.pdbx_strand_id
1 'polypeptide(L)'
;MQILRKALIEGKTFPHFARHTAEFMASTLFHTSDLYLQAKKKRTAVSSWEENSEMCGLTENVVFTDPFLTDASKTAFPNRHTSPHLDELVVSLRSDPDVILEVSALKDKFLRDKQALLHGDLHTGSVMVSSERTVFIDPEFAFYGPMGFDLGALLANLLIAFFAQDAIGAQEGGDRGHVKEWLLKTIVEVWSLFSSRFVSLWNEKSNTGDGHPRKLLNQIEGGLVSAQTGYLRAVFEDSLGFTACKMIRRVLGVAHVKDLECITEVEAKAKAEKKVLKMAVTLLKELRKEDGFRDIDEVTQFAQKVK
;
A
#
# COMPACT_ATOMS: atom_id res chain seq x y z
N MET A 1 -12.50 20.63 5.43
CA MET A 1 -11.80 19.39 5.04
C MET A 1 -10.36 19.49 5.50
N GLN A 2 -9.71 18.38 5.80
CA GLN A 2 -8.30 18.35 6.19
C GLN A 2 -7.61 17.08 5.70
N ILE A 3 -6.28 17.07 5.69
CA ILE A 3 -5.49 15.88 5.33
C ILE A 3 -5.79 14.74 6.31
N LEU A 4 -6.04 13.54 5.78
CA LEU A 4 -6.40 12.36 6.56
C LEU A 4 -5.34 12.04 7.60
N ARG A 5 -4.06 12.06 7.24
CA ARG A 5 -2.94 11.86 8.19
C ARG A 5 -3.06 12.77 9.42
N LYS A 6 -3.31 14.06 9.20
CA LYS A 6 -3.50 15.03 10.29
C LYS A 6 -4.71 14.65 11.15
N ALA A 7 -5.81 14.27 10.51
CA ALA A 7 -7.02 13.86 11.23
C ALA A 7 -6.84 12.59 12.08
N LEU A 8 -6.07 11.61 11.60
CA LEU A 8 -5.78 10.37 12.33
C LEU A 8 -4.90 10.64 13.55
N ILE A 9 -3.95 11.57 13.44
CA ILE A 9 -3.13 12.03 14.57
C ILE A 9 -4.02 12.71 15.62
N GLU A 10 -4.99 13.51 15.19
CA GLU A 10 -6.02 14.14 16.06
C GLU A 10 -7.05 13.14 16.63
N GLY A 11 -6.95 11.85 16.29
CA GLY A 11 -7.85 10.79 16.77
C GLY A 11 -9.26 10.79 16.17
N LYS A 12 -9.41 11.36 14.96
CA LYS A 12 -10.69 11.40 14.22
C LYS A 12 -10.87 10.16 13.36
N THR A 13 -12.13 9.74 13.21
CA THR A 13 -12.56 8.62 12.37
C THR A 13 -13.56 9.08 11.31
N PHE A 14 -13.70 8.30 10.24
CA PHE A 14 -14.46 8.71 9.06
C PHE A 14 -15.35 7.56 8.54
N PRO A 15 -16.68 7.60 8.78
CA PRO A 15 -17.56 6.47 8.50
C PRO A 15 -17.69 6.11 7.01
N HIS A 16 -17.46 7.08 6.12
CA HIS A 16 -17.60 6.86 4.67
C HIS A 16 -16.28 6.61 3.95
N PHE A 17 -15.15 6.67 4.66
CA PHE A 17 -13.83 6.63 4.06
C PHE A 17 -13.56 5.32 3.30
N ALA A 18 -13.89 4.17 3.90
CA ALA A 18 -13.66 2.87 3.25
C ALA A 18 -14.42 2.76 1.93
N ARG A 19 -15.71 3.13 1.93
CA ARG A 19 -16.57 3.12 0.73
C ARG A 19 -16.05 4.06 -0.37
N HIS A 20 -15.70 5.30 -0.03
CA HIS A 20 -15.21 6.25 -1.03
C HIS A 20 -13.86 5.80 -1.63
N THR A 21 -13.00 5.22 -0.80
CA THR A 21 -11.70 4.72 -1.23
C THR A 21 -11.81 3.50 -2.11
N ALA A 22 -12.69 2.56 -1.76
CA ALA A 22 -13.00 1.41 -2.59
C ALA A 22 -13.58 1.82 -3.95
N GLU A 23 -14.53 2.76 -4.00
CA GLU A 23 -15.10 3.24 -5.27
C GLU A 23 -14.04 3.93 -6.14
N PHE A 24 -13.21 4.80 -5.54
CA PHE A 24 -12.12 5.47 -6.22
C PHE A 24 -11.15 4.45 -6.84
N MET A 25 -10.57 3.56 -6.03
CA MET A 25 -9.56 2.61 -6.49
C MET A 25 -10.13 1.59 -7.48
N ALA A 26 -11.33 1.05 -7.23
CA ALA A 26 -11.95 0.12 -8.16
C ALA A 26 -12.20 0.81 -9.51
N SER A 27 -12.70 2.05 -9.50
CA SER A 27 -12.99 2.80 -10.72
C SER A 27 -11.72 3.18 -11.48
N THR A 28 -10.72 3.78 -10.82
CA THR A 28 -9.51 4.26 -11.51
C THR A 28 -8.69 3.09 -12.04
N LEU A 29 -8.47 2.06 -11.22
CA LEU A 29 -7.65 0.92 -11.61
C LEU A 29 -8.32 0.07 -12.68
N PHE A 30 -9.63 -0.22 -12.55
CA PHE A 30 -10.34 -1.03 -13.55
C PHE A 30 -10.40 -0.35 -14.92
N HIS A 31 -10.87 0.91 -14.97
CA HIS A 31 -11.11 1.61 -16.24
C HIS A 31 -9.84 2.03 -16.98
N THR A 32 -8.67 1.89 -16.35
CA THR A 32 -7.37 2.16 -16.98
C THR A 32 -6.58 0.88 -17.26
N SER A 33 -7.13 -0.29 -16.92
CA SER A 33 -6.52 -1.59 -17.18
C SER A 33 -6.92 -2.20 -18.52
N ASP A 34 -6.23 -3.26 -18.93
CA ASP A 34 -6.59 -4.06 -20.11
C ASP A 34 -7.94 -4.80 -19.94
N LEU A 35 -8.51 -4.89 -18.73
CA LEU A 35 -9.87 -5.42 -18.52
C LEU A 35 -10.96 -4.52 -19.11
N TYR A 36 -10.69 -3.21 -19.20
CA TYR A 36 -11.61 -2.22 -19.75
C TYR A 36 -11.15 -1.64 -21.08
N LEU A 37 -9.85 -1.35 -21.21
CA LEU A 37 -9.27 -0.73 -22.39
C LEU A 37 -8.86 -1.77 -23.43
N GLN A 38 -9.08 -1.46 -24.70
CA GLN A 38 -8.45 -2.17 -25.81
C GLN A 38 -6.94 -1.94 -25.78
N ALA A 39 -6.16 -2.98 -26.10
CA ALA A 39 -4.72 -3.01 -25.98
C ALA A 39 -4.03 -1.89 -26.78
N LYS A 40 -4.59 -1.49 -27.93
CA LYS A 40 -4.07 -0.34 -28.70
C LYS A 40 -4.18 0.96 -27.91
N LYS A 41 -5.36 1.24 -27.33
CA LYS A 41 -5.59 2.44 -26.52
C LYS A 41 -4.70 2.44 -25.27
N LYS A 42 -4.60 1.28 -24.60
CA LYS A 42 -3.73 1.12 -23.45
C LYS A 42 -2.26 1.35 -23.80
N ARG A 43 -1.76 0.79 -24.90
CA ARG A 43 -0.37 1.02 -25.36
C ARG A 43 -0.08 2.49 -25.63
N THR A 44 -1.00 3.21 -26.28
CA THR A 44 -0.86 4.66 -26.48
C THR A 44 -0.84 5.40 -25.15
N ALA A 45 -1.75 5.06 -24.23
CA ALA A 45 -1.78 5.68 -22.90
C ALA A 45 -0.49 5.43 -22.13
N VAL A 46 0.00 4.19 -22.06
CA VAL A 46 1.30 3.86 -21.42
C VAL A 46 2.40 4.75 -21.98
N SER A 47 2.53 4.83 -23.32
CA SER A 47 3.55 5.65 -23.96
C SER A 47 3.51 7.12 -23.56
N SER A 48 2.32 7.70 -23.36
CA SER A 48 2.17 9.10 -22.93
C SER A 48 2.55 9.32 -21.47
N TRP A 49 2.46 8.29 -20.62
CA TRP A 49 2.79 8.39 -19.19
C TRP A 49 4.24 8.01 -18.86
N GLU A 50 5.02 7.45 -19.80
CA GLU A 50 6.45 7.21 -19.61
C GLU A 50 7.26 8.50 -19.41
N GLU A 51 6.71 9.66 -19.77
CA GLU A 51 7.33 10.98 -19.50
C GLU A 51 7.52 11.24 -17.99
N ASN A 52 6.73 10.60 -17.12
CA ASN A 52 6.85 10.73 -15.67
C ASN A 52 8.03 9.93 -15.06
N SER A 53 9.07 9.72 -15.85
CA SER A 53 10.25 8.90 -15.53
C SER A 53 11.03 9.39 -14.31
N GLU A 54 11.10 10.70 -14.07
CA GLU A 54 11.82 11.26 -12.90
C GLU A 54 11.11 10.91 -11.58
N MET A 55 9.78 11.02 -11.55
CA MET A 55 8.98 10.64 -10.38
C MET A 55 9.02 9.13 -10.12
N CYS A 56 9.03 8.33 -11.20
CA CYS A 56 9.24 6.88 -11.12
C CYS A 56 10.64 6.57 -10.56
N GLY A 57 11.70 7.17 -11.11
CA GLY A 57 13.08 6.99 -10.67
C GLY A 57 13.31 7.41 -9.21
N LEU A 58 12.62 8.45 -8.73
CA LEU A 58 12.63 8.79 -7.31
C LEU A 58 12.06 7.65 -6.47
N THR A 59 10.89 7.14 -6.86
CA THR A 59 10.21 6.02 -6.19
C THR A 59 11.05 4.75 -6.19
N GLU A 60 11.65 4.40 -7.32
CA GLU A 60 12.54 3.25 -7.49
C GLU A 60 13.68 3.26 -6.47
N ASN A 61 14.26 4.43 -6.21
CA ASN A 61 15.32 4.59 -5.21
C ASN A 61 14.76 4.59 -3.79
N VAL A 62 13.87 5.52 -3.46
CA VAL A 62 13.49 5.78 -2.06
C VAL A 62 12.53 4.74 -1.48
N VAL A 63 11.84 3.96 -2.31
CA VAL A 63 10.96 2.87 -1.85
C VAL A 63 11.66 1.53 -1.87
N PHE A 64 12.45 1.24 -2.92
CA PHE A 64 12.91 -0.13 -3.19
C PHE A 64 14.42 -0.32 -3.08
N THR A 65 15.22 0.73 -2.91
CA THR A 65 16.70 0.59 -2.91
C THR A 65 17.32 1.21 -1.66
N ASP A 66 17.21 2.52 -1.48
CA ASP A 66 17.90 3.24 -0.42
C ASP A 66 17.66 2.61 0.97
N PRO A 67 16.42 2.33 1.42
CA PRO A 67 16.18 1.81 2.77
C PRO A 67 16.89 0.49 3.09
N PHE A 68 17.27 -0.26 2.03
CA PHE A 68 17.81 -1.60 2.10
C PHE A 68 19.34 -1.65 1.94
N LEU A 69 19.98 -0.54 1.56
CA LEU A 69 21.43 -0.48 1.43
C LEU A 69 22.12 -0.53 2.80
N THR A 70 23.09 -1.43 2.94
CA THR A 70 23.95 -1.54 4.13
C THR A 70 24.97 -0.40 4.21
N ASP A 71 25.44 0.06 3.06
CA ASP A 71 26.39 1.16 2.92
C ASP A 71 25.64 2.48 2.68
N ALA A 72 25.52 3.30 3.73
CA ALA A 72 24.82 4.58 3.69
C ALA A 72 25.49 5.59 2.74
N SER A 73 26.74 5.39 2.31
CA SER A 73 27.38 6.29 1.33
C SER A 73 26.86 6.09 -0.09
N LYS A 74 26.13 4.99 -0.34
CA LYS A 74 25.59 4.63 -1.66
C LYS A 74 24.11 4.95 -1.85
N THR A 75 23.44 5.45 -0.81
CA THR A 75 22.04 5.87 -0.92
C THR A 75 21.94 7.14 -1.75
N ALA A 76 20.92 7.24 -2.62
CA ALA A 76 20.65 8.47 -3.35
C ALA A 76 20.29 9.63 -2.40
N PHE A 77 19.65 9.30 -1.27
CA PHE A 77 19.26 10.26 -0.23
C PHE A 77 19.70 9.81 1.17
N PRO A 78 19.98 10.75 2.10
CA PRO A 78 20.41 10.40 3.44
C PRO A 78 19.28 9.71 4.21
N ASN A 79 19.46 8.41 4.45
CA ASN A 79 18.57 7.64 5.29
C ASN A 79 18.84 7.89 6.77
N ARG A 80 17.78 7.78 7.58
CA ARG A 80 17.87 7.84 9.03
C ARG A 80 16.81 6.94 9.67
N HIS A 81 17.02 6.64 10.94
CA HIS A 81 16.07 5.93 11.79
C HIS A 81 16.32 6.37 13.24
N THR A 82 15.43 5.98 14.16
CA THR A 82 15.62 6.27 15.59
C THR A 82 16.75 5.38 16.14
N SER A 83 17.96 5.94 16.15
CA SER A 83 19.20 5.32 16.64
C SER A 83 19.45 5.74 18.11
N PRO A 84 19.99 4.86 18.96
CA PRO A 84 20.43 3.48 18.66
C PRO A 84 19.31 2.42 18.69
N HIS A 85 18.08 2.80 19.04
CA HIS A 85 16.99 1.88 19.38
C HIS A 85 16.60 0.88 18.27
N LEU A 86 16.79 1.27 17.01
CA LEU A 86 16.47 0.43 15.85
C LEU A 86 17.70 -0.20 15.18
N ASP A 87 18.92 0.11 15.60
CA ASP A 87 20.15 -0.25 14.88
C ASP A 87 20.26 -1.75 14.59
N GLU A 88 20.05 -2.59 15.60
CA GLU A 88 20.11 -4.06 15.45
C GLU A 88 19.07 -4.58 14.46
N LEU A 89 17.84 -4.04 14.52
CA LEU A 89 16.77 -4.43 13.61
C LEU A 89 17.05 -3.98 12.18
N VAL A 90 17.62 -2.80 12.00
CA VAL A 90 18.03 -2.28 10.69
C VAL A 90 19.13 -3.14 10.07
N VAL A 91 20.15 -3.52 10.86
CA VAL A 91 21.21 -4.42 10.41
C VAL A 91 20.65 -5.79 10.03
N SER A 92 19.76 -6.35 10.85
CA SER A 92 19.12 -7.64 10.56
C SER A 92 18.24 -7.58 9.30
N LEU A 93 17.48 -6.51 9.10
CA LEU A 93 16.59 -6.35 7.95
C LEU A 93 17.39 -6.23 6.64
N ARG A 94 18.45 -5.41 6.65
CA ARG A 94 19.29 -5.17 5.45
C ARG A 94 20.16 -6.36 5.07
N SER A 95 20.35 -7.32 5.98
CA SER A 95 21.11 -8.55 5.74
C SER A 95 20.23 -9.80 5.59
N ASP A 96 18.90 -9.70 5.73
CA ASP A 96 17.97 -10.82 5.56
C ASP A 96 17.76 -11.13 4.06
N PRO A 97 18.23 -12.29 3.56
CA PRO A 97 18.13 -12.61 2.14
C PRO A 97 16.67 -12.75 1.66
N ASP A 98 15.75 -13.21 2.51
CA ASP A 98 14.34 -13.35 2.14
C ASP A 98 13.74 -11.95 1.87
N VAL A 99 14.07 -10.98 2.72
CA VAL A 99 13.60 -9.59 2.58
C VAL A 99 14.17 -8.96 1.31
N ILE A 100 15.49 -9.09 1.08
CA ILE A 100 16.15 -8.45 -0.06
C ILE A 100 15.68 -9.04 -1.39
N LEU A 101 15.50 -10.36 -1.47
CA LEU A 101 14.98 -11.02 -2.68
C LEU A 101 13.55 -10.58 -3.01
N GLU A 102 12.67 -10.53 -2.00
CA GLU A 102 11.28 -10.10 -2.21
C GLU A 102 11.17 -8.63 -2.62
N VAL A 103 11.94 -7.75 -2.00
CA VAL A 103 11.98 -6.32 -2.37
C VAL A 103 12.52 -6.15 -3.79
N SER A 104 13.54 -6.91 -4.17
CA SER A 104 14.09 -6.90 -5.53
C SER A 104 13.03 -7.34 -6.55
N ALA A 105 12.29 -8.40 -6.28
CA ALA A 105 11.20 -8.87 -7.14
C ALA A 105 10.05 -7.83 -7.24
N LEU A 106 9.71 -7.16 -6.14
CA LEU A 106 8.72 -6.08 -6.14
C LEU A 106 9.19 -4.86 -6.94
N LYS A 107 10.50 -4.54 -6.90
CA LYS A 107 11.10 -3.49 -7.74
C LYS A 107 11.01 -3.85 -9.22
N ASP A 108 11.38 -5.07 -9.62
CA ASP A 108 11.24 -5.54 -11.00
C ASP A 108 9.79 -5.41 -11.48
N LYS A 109 8.84 -5.81 -10.63
CA LYS A 109 7.42 -5.66 -10.93
C LYS A 109 6.99 -4.20 -11.10
N PHE A 110 7.44 -3.29 -10.23
CA PHE A 110 7.18 -1.86 -10.36
C PHE A 110 7.68 -1.29 -11.68
N LEU A 111 8.87 -1.72 -12.14
CA LEU A 111 9.47 -1.28 -13.41
C LEU A 111 8.73 -1.81 -14.64
N ARG A 112 8.27 -3.06 -14.59
CA ARG A 112 7.82 -3.79 -15.79
C ARG A 112 6.31 -3.84 -15.96
N ASP A 113 5.54 -3.97 -14.88
CA ASP A 113 4.10 -4.23 -14.97
C ASP A 113 3.30 -2.94 -15.16
N LYS A 114 2.78 -2.75 -16.38
CA LYS A 114 1.94 -1.61 -16.76
C LYS A 114 0.45 -1.96 -16.56
N GLN A 115 0.03 -2.33 -15.35
CA GLN A 115 -1.29 -2.96 -15.10
C GLN A 115 -2.47 -1.97 -15.20
N ALA A 116 -2.33 -0.79 -14.61
CA ALA A 116 -3.32 0.28 -14.62
C ALA A 116 -2.65 1.64 -14.42
N LEU A 117 -3.36 2.74 -14.71
CA LEU A 117 -2.89 4.07 -14.36
C LEU A 117 -3.07 4.29 -12.85
N LEU A 118 -1.95 4.38 -12.15
CA LEU A 118 -1.89 4.56 -10.71
C LEU A 118 -1.98 6.04 -10.34
N HIS A 119 -2.32 6.31 -9.09
CA HIS A 119 -2.04 7.55 -8.40
C HIS A 119 -0.54 7.71 -8.12
N GLY A 120 0.16 6.62 -7.78
CA GLY A 120 1.61 6.58 -7.61
C GLY A 120 2.12 6.99 -6.22
N ASP A 121 1.40 7.87 -5.50
CA ASP A 121 1.69 8.10 -4.07
C ASP A 121 0.45 8.21 -3.17
N LEU A 122 -0.43 7.20 -3.23
CA LEU A 122 -1.70 7.16 -2.52
C LEU A 122 -1.57 6.87 -1.01
N HIS A 123 -0.90 7.75 -0.27
CA HIS A 123 -0.79 7.67 1.18
C HIS A 123 -1.81 8.57 1.91
N THR A 124 -1.94 8.44 3.23
CA THR A 124 -2.89 9.26 4.04
C THR A 124 -2.58 10.77 4.02
N GLY A 125 -1.40 11.18 3.54
CA GLY A 125 -1.07 12.57 3.25
C GLY A 125 -1.67 13.10 1.94
N SER A 126 -2.10 12.21 1.04
CA SER A 126 -2.62 12.52 -0.31
C SER A 126 -4.14 12.35 -0.36
N VAL A 127 -4.77 12.37 0.82
CA VAL A 127 -6.23 12.25 0.96
C VAL A 127 -6.74 13.34 1.87
N MET A 128 -7.74 14.07 1.43
CA MET A 128 -8.48 15.03 2.23
C MET A 128 -9.84 14.47 2.63
N VAL A 129 -10.23 14.72 3.87
CA VAL A 129 -11.46 14.18 4.46
C VAL A 129 -12.29 15.24 5.18
N SER A 130 -13.60 15.02 5.18
CA SER A 130 -14.58 15.56 6.13
C SER A 130 -15.48 14.41 6.61
N SER A 131 -16.51 14.69 7.42
CA SER A 131 -17.49 13.66 7.81
C SER A 131 -18.16 13.00 6.60
N GLU A 132 -18.43 13.79 5.55
CA GLU A 132 -19.20 13.37 4.37
C GLU A 132 -18.39 13.09 3.11
N ARG A 133 -17.15 13.59 3.01
CA ARG A 133 -16.38 13.57 1.75
C ARG A 133 -14.98 13.01 1.93
N THR A 134 -14.51 12.35 0.88
CA THR A 134 -13.13 11.89 0.73
C THR A 134 -12.65 12.32 -0.65
N VAL A 135 -11.52 13.03 -0.71
CA VAL A 135 -10.95 13.57 -1.95
C VAL A 135 -9.49 13.13 -2.03
N PHE A 136 -9.15 12.45 -3.12
CA PHE A 136 -7.80 12.02 -3.45
C PHE A 136 -7.10 13.14 -4.23
N ILE A 137 -5.92 13.54 -3.77
CA ILE A 137 -5.18 14.69 -4.30
C ILE A 137 -3.74 14.28 -4.60
N ASP A 138 -3.04 15.10 -5.37
CA ASP A 138 -1.61 14.96 -5.61
C ASP A 138 -1.18 13.69 -6.39
N PRO A 139 -1.81 13.38 -7.55
CA PRO A 139 -1.40 12.25 -8.38
C PRO A 139 -0.17 12.59 -9.25
N GLU A 140 0.80 13.36 -8.75
CA GLU A 140 1.98 13.78 -9.53
C GLU A 140 2.90 12.60 -9.88
N PHE A 141 2.85 11.52 -9.09
CA PHE A 141 3.56 10.26 -9.34
C PHE A 141 2.79 9.30 -10.26
N ALA A 142 1.70 9.75 -10.89
CA ALA A 142 0.86 8.88 -11.71
C ALA A 142 1.64 8.30 -12.90
N PHE A 143 1.54 7.00 -13.08
CA PHE A 143 2.11 6.26 -14.20
C PHE A 143 1.36 4.93 -14.37
N TYR A 144 1.57 4.25 -15.49
CA TYR A 144 1.07 2.88 -15.64
C TYR A 144 1.93 1.90 -14.85
N GLY A 145 1.39 1.32 -13.79
CA GLY A 145 2.11 0.46 -12.85
C GLY A 145 1.25 -0.69 -12.30
N PRO A 146 1.79 -1.48 -11.35
CA PRO A 146 1.03 -2.56 -10.70
C PRO A 146 -0.02 -2.00 -9.72
N MET A 147 -1.27 -2.45 -9.83
CA MET A 147 -2.42 -1.98 -9.04
C MET A 147 -2.18 -2.07 -7.54
N GLY A 148 -1.49 -3.12 -7.10
CA GLY A 148 -1.16 -3.33 -5.70
C GLY A 148 -0.31 -2.21 -5.09
N PHE A 149 0.36 -1.38 -5.89
CA PHE A 149 1.19 -0.29 -5.38
C PHE A 149 0.37 0.82 -4.71
N ASP A 150 -0.76 1.23 -5.31
CA ASP A 150 -1.66 2.23 -4.71
C ASP A 150 -2.38 1.68 -3.47
N LEU A 151 -2.91 0.46 -3.58
CA LEU A 151 -3.53 -0.25 -2.46
C LEU A 151 -2.53 -0.41 -1.31
N GLY A 152 -1.33 -0.87 -1.61
CA GLY A 152 -0.27 -1.06 -0.63
C GLY A 152 0.19 0.25 0.02
N ALA A 153 0.29 1.34 -0.76
CA ALA A 153 0.60 2.66 -0.21
C ALA A 153 -0.43 3.12 0.82
N LEU A 154 -1.72 2.91 0.54
CA LEU A 154 -2.78 3.26 1.46
C LEU A 154 -2.75 2.38 2.71
N LEU A 155 -2.73 1.05 2.53
CA LEU A 155 -2.73 0.07 3.62
C LEU A 155 -1.54 0.27 4.55
N ALA A 156 -0.34 0.50 3.99
CA ALA A 156 0.86 0.82 4.77
C ALA A 156 0.65 2.01 5.70
N ASN A 157 0.04 3.08 5.20
CA ASN A 157 -0.14 4.30 5.98
C ASN A 157 -1.26 4.17 7.02
N LEU A 158 -2.29 3.35 6.77
CA LEU A 158 -3.30 3.02 7.79
C LEU A 158 -2.69 2.14 8.90
N LEU A 159 -1.84 1.17 8.54
CA LEU A 159 -1.13 0.34 9.52
C LEU A 159 -0.10 1.13 10.33
N ILE A 160 0.65 2.05 9.70
CA ILE A 160 1.56 2.94 10.44
C ILE A 160 0.77 3.81 11.42
N ALA A 161 -0.35 4.41 10.98
CA ALA A 161 -1.22 5.17 11.85
C ALA A 161 -1.70 4.32 13.05
N PHE A 162 -2.07 3.05 12.81
CA PHE A 162 -2.49 2.11 13.85
C PHE A 162 -1.40 1.88 14.90
N PHE A 163 -0.15 1.65 14.46
CA PHE A 163 0.97 1.43 15.38
C PHE A 163 1.39 2.69 16.14
N ALA A 164 1.13 3.88 15.60
CA ALA A 164 1.43 5.16 16.26
C ALA A 164 0.40 5.54 17.34
N GLN A 165 -0.85 5.07 17.24
CA GLN A 165 -1.95 5.50 18.11
C GLN A 165 -1.66 5.36 19.61
N ASP A 166 -1.06 4.26 20.06
CA ASP A 166 -0.79 4.03 21.49
C ASP A 166 0.15 5.11 22.06
N ALA A 167 1.19 5.46 21.31
CA ALA A 167 2.18 6.47 21.72
C ALA A 167 1.60 7.89 21.66
N ILE A 168 0.82 8.21 20.62
CA ILE A 168 0.11 9.49 20.50
C ILE A 168 -0.89 9.66 21.66
N GLY A 169 -1.67 8.62 21.96
CA GLY A 169 -2.64 8.64 23.06
C GLY A 169 -1.99 8.86 24.41
N ALA A 170 -0.90 8.13 24.70
CA ALA A 170 -0.14 8.30 25.94
C ALA A 170 0.43 9.72 26.09
N GLN A 171 0.94 10.31 25.01
CA GLN A 171 1.46 11.68 24.99
C GLN A 171 0.37 12.74 25.23
N GLU A 172 -0.83 12.54 24.70
CA GLU A 172 -1.95 13.47 24.83
C GLU A 172 -2.86 13.21 26.04
N GLY A 173 -2.58 12.16 26.83
CA GLY A 173 -3.39 11.77 27.98
C GLY A 173 -4.76 11.20 27.61
N GLY A 174 -4.90 10.59 26.43
CA GLY A 174 -6.16 10.07 25.89
C GLY A 174 -6.09 8.61 25.42
N ASP A 175 -7.23 7.91 25.50
CA ASP A 175 -7.39 6.59 24.90
C ASP A 175 -7.59 6.72 23.38
N ARG A 176 -6.90 5.85 22.62
CA ARG A 176 -6.97 5.77 21.16
C ARG A 176 -7.53 4.42 20.68
N GLY A 177 -8.11 3.62 21.57
CA GLY A 177 -8.71 2.32 21.27
C GLY A 177 -9.73 2.38 20.13
N HIS A 178 -10.63 3.36 20.14
CA HIS A 178 -11.66 3.52 19.08
C HIS A 178 -11.04 3.85 17.71
N VAL A 179 -9.94 4.61 17.67
CA VAL A 179 -9.23 4.93 16.42
C VAL A 179 -8.54 3.69 15.88
N LYS A 180 -7.91 2.91 16.74
CA LYS A 180 -7.26 1.64 16.37
C LYS A 180 -8.26 0.63 15.82
N GLU A 181 -9.41 0.48 16.49
CA GLU A 181 -10.49 -0.37 16.01
C GLU A 181 -11.01 0.11 14.64
N TRP A 182 -11.25 1.42 14.49
CA TRP A 182 -11.67 2.00 13.22
C TRP A 182 -10.62 1.78 12.11
N LEU A 183 -9.33 1.91 12.39
CA LEU A 183 -8.25 1.70 11.41
C LEU A 183 -8.23 0.27 10.87
N LEU A 184 -8.29 -0.73 11.76
CA LEU A 184 -8.29 -2.14 11.37
C LEU A 184 -9.57 -2.50 10.61
N LYS A 185 -10.73 -2.06 11.10
CA LYS A 185 -12.01 -2.23 10.40
C LYS A 185 -11.98 -1.60 9.01
N THR A 186 -11.44 -0.39 8.90
CA THR A 186 -11.29 0.33 7.63
C THR A 186 -10.41 -0.42 6.64
N ILE A 187 -9.30 -1.03 7.10
CA ILE A 187 -8.42 -1.84 6.25
C ILE A 187 -9.19 -3.02 5.63
N VAL A 188 -9.95 -3.75 6.45
CA VAL A 188 -10.80 -4.86 5.97
C VAL A 188 -11.85 -4.35 4.98
N GLU A 189 -12.61 -3.31 5.36
CA GLU A 189 -13.68 -2.76 4.52
C GLU A 189 -13.16 -2.21 3.20
N VAL A 190 -12.00 -1.53 3.18
CA VAL A 190 -11.40 -1.02 1.94
C VAL A 190 -11.13 -2.17 0.97
N TRP A 191 -10.48 -3.25 1.43
CA TRP A 191 -10.19 -4.39 0.57
C TRP A 191 -11.46 -5.09 0.10
N SER A 192 -12.36 -5.46 1.02
CA SER A 192 -13.59 -6.19 0.68
C SER A 192 -14.49 -5.40 -0.28
N LEU A 193 -14.68 -4.10 -0.05
CA LEU A 193 -15.47 -3.24 -0.93
C LEU A 193 -14.77 -3.00 -2.26
N PHE A 194 -13.45 -2.83 -2.28
CA PHE A 194 -12.67 -2.73 -3.51
C PHE A 194 -12.83 -4.00 -4.37
N SER A 195 -12.58 -5.17 -3.79
CA SER A 195 -12.66 -6.45 -4.51
C SER A 195 -14.07 -6.69 -5.06
N SER A 196 -15.10 -6.46 -4.25
CA SER A 196 -16.50 -6.59 -4.68
C SER A 196 -16.83 -5.61 -5.81
N ARG A 197 -16.45 -4.35 -5.67
CA ARG A 197 -16.72 -3.32 -6.69
C ARG A 197 -15.96 -3.57 -7.97
N PHE A 198 -14.70 -4.00 -7.90
CA PHE A 198 -13.87 -4.33 -9.05
C PHE A 198 -14.47 -5.50 -9.85
N VAL A 199 -14.96 -6.54 -9.17
CA VAL A 199 -15.68 -7.65 -9.80
C VAL A 199 -17.00 -7.19 -10.43
N SER A 200 -17.75 -6.31 -9.77
CA SER A 200 -18.97 -5.70 -10.33
C SER A 200 -18.67 -4.98 -11.64
N LEU A 201 -17.64 -4.12 -11.66
CA LEU A 201 -17.21 -3.41 -12.87
C LEU A 201 -16.78 -4.38 -13.97
N TRP A 202 -16.05 -5.44 -13.62
CA TRP A 202 -15.67 -6.48 -14.58
C TRP A 202 -16.89 -7.18 -15.17
N ASN A 203 -17.89 -7.53 -14.37
CA ASN A 203 -19.13 -8.13 -14.87
C ASN A 203 -19.88 -7.17 -15.80
N GLU A 204 -20.06 -5.91 -15.37
CA GLU A 204 -20.77 -4.86 -16.11
C GLU A 204 -20.11 -4.48 -17.44
N LYS A 205 -18.76 -4.54 -17.52
CA LYS A 205 -17.96 -4.07 -18.66
C LYS A 205 -17.16 -5.18 -19.35
N SER A 206 -17.51 -6.44 -19.12
CA SER A 206 -16.75 -7.65 -19.54
C SER A 206 -16.43 -7.79 -21.04
N ASN A 207 -16.93 -6.92 -21.92
CA ASN A 207 -16.72 -6.96 -23.36
C ASN A 207 -16.01 -5.70 -23.92
N THR A 208 -15.47 -4.81 -23.09
CA THR A 208 -14.85 -3.56 -23.57
C THR A 208 -13.35 -3.64 -23.76
N GLY A 209 -12.65 -4.36 -22.88
CA GLY A 209 -11.20 -4.54 -22.91
C GLY A 209 -10.74 -5.82 -23.60
N ASP A 210 -9.44 -5.92 -23.84
CA ASP A 210 -8.81 -7.10 -24.47
C ASP A 210 -8.29 -8.13 -23.43
N GLY A 211 -8.21 -7.74 -22.16
CA GLY A 211 -7.79 -8.61 -21.05
C GLY A 211 -8.82 -9.68 -20.73
N HIS A 212 -8.36 -10.91 -20.47
CA HIS A 212 -9.20 -12.07 -20.15
C HIS A 212 -10.39 -12.28 -21.13
N PRO A 213 -10.10 -12.64 -22.39
CA PRO A 213 -11.11 -12.68 -23.45
C PRO A 213 -12.31 -13.55 -23.10
N ARG A 214 -13.51 -12.96 -23.12
CA ARG A 214 -14.75 -13.66 -22.72
C ARG A 214 -15.02 -14.93 -23.53
N LYS A 215 -14.64 -14.94 -24.81
CA LYS A 215 -14.76 -16.11 -25.69
C LYS A 215 -14.01 -17.33 -25.16
N LEU A 216 -12.84 -17.14 -24.53
CA LEU A 216 -12.07 -18.22 -23.92
C LEU A 216 -12.69 -18.61 -22.58
N LEU A 217 -13.04 -17.64 -21.74
CA LEU A 217 -13.62 -17.90 -20.43
C LEU A 217 -14.97 -18.64 -20.48
N ASN A 218 -15.76 -18.41 -21.53
CA ASN A 218 -17.03 -19.12 -21.75
C ASN A 218 -16.86 -20.60 -22.19
N GLN A 219 -15.64 -21.03 -22.54
CA GLN A 219 -15.38 -22.44 -22.92
C GLN A 219 -15.31 -23.36 -21.70
N ILE A 220 -15.13 -22.80 -20.51
CA ILE A 220 -14.97 -23.53 -19.26
C ILE A 220 -16.04 -23.08 -18.26
N GLU A 221 -16.68 -24.04 -17.61
CA GLU A 221 -17.63 -23.75 -16.54
C GLU A 221 -16.92 -22.98 -15.42
N GLY A 222 -17.53 -21.88 -14.96
CA GLY A 222 -16.94 -21.01 -13.94
C GLY A 222 -15.73 -20.18 -14.41
N GLY A 223 -15.37 -20.17 -15.70
CA GLY A 223 -14.14 -19.54 -16.21
C GLY A 223 -13.93 -18.09 -15.79
N LEU A 224 -14.99 -17.26 -15.85
CA LEU A 224 -14.92 -15.87 -15.40
C LEU A 224 -14.61 -15.77 -13.90
N VAL A 225 -15.31 -16.55 -13.08
CA VAL A 225 -15.14 -16.51 -11.63
C VAL A 225 -13.72 -16.94 -11.26
N SER A 226 -13.21 -18.00 -11.87
CA SER A 226 -11.82 -18.45 -11.66
C SER A 226 -10.80 -17.39 -12.09
N ALA A 227 -11.02 -16.70 -13.21
CA ALA A 227 -10.16 -15.61 -13.66
C ALA A 227 -10.18 -14.42 -12.69
N GLN A 228 -11.37 -14.02 -12.22
CA GLN A 228 -11.56 -12.94 -11.25
C GLN A 228 -10.87 -13.25 -9.92
N THR A 229 -11.06 -14.46 -9.40
CA THR A 229 -10.43 -14.92 -8.15
C THR A 229 -8.92 -14.91 -8.26
N GLY A 230 -8.36 -15.49 -9.34
CA GLY A 230 -6.91 -15.50 -9.55
C GLY A 230 -6.32 -14.09 -9.72
N TYR A 231 -7.01 -13.22 -10.46
CA TYR A 231 -6.59 -11.83 -10.67
C TYR A 231 -6.56 -11.04 -9.36
N LEU A 232 -7.64 -11.11 -8.58
CA LEU A 232 -7.71 -10.41 -7.30
C LEU A 232 -6.73 -10.98 -6.27
N ARG A 233 -6.46 -12.30 -6.30
CA ARG A 233 -5.41 -12.89 -5.46
C ARG A 233 -4.03 -12.32 -5.79
N ALA A 234 -3.69 -12.19 -7.07
CA ALA A 234 -2.43 -11.58 -7.48
C ALA A 234 -2.33 -10.10 -7.04
N VAL A 235 -3.42 -9.33 -7.22
CA VAL A 235 -3.48 -7.93 -6.75
C VAL A 235 -3.35 -7.85 -5.22
N PHE A 236 -3.95 -8.78 -4.49
CA PHE A 236 -3.83 -8.86 -3.03
C PHE A 236 -2.39 -9.06 -2.58
N GLU A 237 -1.72 -10.07 -3.14
CA GLU A 237 -0.33 -10.38 -2.82
C GLU A 237 0.59 -9.19 -3.14
N ASP A 238 0.42 -8.57 -4.31
CA ASP A 238 1.17 -7.36 -4.66
C ASP A 238 0.90 -6.23 -3.65
N SER A 239 -0.35 -6.05 -3.23
CA SER A 239 -0.72 -5.04 -2.24
C SER A 239 -0.02 -5.26 -0.91
N LEU A 240 0.13 -6.51 -0.45
CA LEU A 240 0.87 -6.84 0.78
C LEU A 240 2.38 -6.57 0.63
N GLY A 241 2.98 -6.95 -0.49
CA GLY A 241 4.38 -6.67 -0.77
C GLY A 241 4.68 -5.17 -0.79
N PHE A 242 3.89 -4.39 -1.52
CA PHE A 242 4.05 -2.94 -1.57
C PHE A 242 3.68 -2.26 -0.26
N THR A 243 2.74 -2.81 0.53
CA THR A 243 2.48 -2.38 1.91
C THR A 243 3.76 -2.44 2.73
N ALA A 244 4.45 -3.57 2.69
CA ALA A 244 5.68 -3.75 3.44
C ALA A 244 6.80 -2.79 3.01
N CYS A 245 7.05 -2.65 1.70
CA CYS A 245 8.06 -1.71 1.19
C CYS A 245 7.75 -0.26 1.62
N LYS A 246 6.48 0.16 1.52
CA LYS A 246 6.05 1.50 1.93
C LYS A 246 6.17 1.68 3.45
N MET A 247 5.92 0.65 4.26
CA MET A 247 6.15 0.71 5.71
C MET A 247 7.63 0.88 6.05
N ILE A 248 8.49 0.04 5.49
CA ILE A 248 9.95 0.07 5.74
C ILE A 248 10.54 1.43 5.36
N ARG A 249 10.21 1.92 4.16
CA ARG A 249 10.78 3.19 3.68
C ARG A 249 10.32 4.42 4.47
N ARG A 250 9.19 4.34 5.18
CA ARG A 250 8.72 5.43 6.06
C ARG A 250 9.40 5.45 7.43
N VAL A 251 10.05 4.35 7.82
CA VAL A 251 10.82 4.25 9.07
C VAL A 251 12.31 4.41 8.82
N LEU A 252 12.84 3.89 7.70
CA LEU A 252 14.28 3.81 7.43
C LEU A 252 14.76 4.71 6.27
N GLY A 253 13.83 5.26 5.49
CA GLY A 253 14.15 6.07 4.31
C GLY A 253 14.31 7.56 4.65
N VAL A 254 14.57 8.37 3.63
CA VAL A 254 14.67 9.84 3.78
C VAL A 254 13.36 10.52 4.22
N ALA A 255 12.22 9.99 3.78
CA ALA A 255 10.92 10.66 3.92
C ALA A 255 10.01 9.94 4.93
N HIS A 256 10.13 10.32 6.20
CA HIS A 256 9.34 9.80 7.31
C HIS A 256 7.87 10.27 7.28
N VAL A 257 7.03 9.75 8.19
CA VAL A 257 5.63 10.16 8.33
C VAL A 257 5.35 10.86 9.65
N LYS A 258 4.44 11.83 9.60
CA LYS A 258 4.10 12.64 10.77
C LYS A 258 3.47 11.84 11.90
N ASP A 259 2.82 10.71 11.62
CA ASP A 259 2.25 9.79 12.61
C ASP A 259 3.30 9.31 13.63
N LEU A 260 4.53 9.05 13.15
CA LEU A 260 5.65 8.62 14.00
C LEU A 260 6.47 9.83 14.47
N GLU A 261 6.71 10.81 13.60
CA GLU A 261 7.55 11.97 13.90
C GLU A 261 6.88 12.99 14.86
N CYS A 262 5.59 12.84 15.18
CA CYS A 262 4.94 13.67 16.22
C CYS A 262 5.08 13.10 17.63
N ILE A 263 5.58 11.87 17.79
CA ILE A 263 5.84 11.24 19.08
C ILE A 263 7.15 11.81 19.64
N THR A 264 7.07 12.53 20.75
CA THR A 264 8.22 13.24 21.34
C THR A 264 9.10 12.34 22.20
N GLU A 265 8.50 11.33 22.82
CA GLU A 265 9.23 10.37 23.66
C GLU A 265 9.90 9.31 22.76
N VAL A 266 11.23 9.24 22.82
CA VAL A 266 12.06 8.49 21.87
C VAL A 266 11.83 6.98 22.00
N GLU A 267 11.67 6.45 23.21
CA GLU A 267 11.42 5.02 23.43
C GLU A 267 10.05 4.59 22.88
N ALA A 268 9.02 5.40 23.08
CA ALA A 268 7.68 5.18 22.58
C ALA A 268 7.64 5.25 21.05
N LYS A 269 8.37 6.22 20.47
CA LYS A 269 8.54 6.33 19.02
C LYS A 269 9.24 5.08 18.46
N ALA A 270 10.39 4.71 19.02
CA ALA A 270 11.14 3.54 18.60
C ALA A 270 10.32 2.25 18.74
N LYS A 271 9.51 2.12 19.80
CA LYS A 271 8.59 0.99 19.99
C LYS A 271 7.53 0.93 18.88
N ALA A 272 6.94 2.05 18.50
CA ALA A 272 5.98 2.11 17.39
C ALA A 272 6.65 1.74 16.05
N GLU A 273 7.82 2.32 15.77
CA GLU A 273 8.63 2.03 14.58
C GLU A 273 9.05 0.56 14.51
N LYS A 274 9.44 -0.06 15.64
CA LYS A 274 9.78 -1.47 15.73
C LYS A 274 8.60 -2.38 15.35
N LYS A 275 7.38 -2.03 15.76
CA LYS A 275 6.17 -2.76 15.36
C LYS A 275 5.89 -2.62 13.87
N VAL A 276 6.04 -1.40 13.32
CA VAL A 276 5.92 -1.16 11.87
C VAL A 276 6.91 -2.02 11.09
N LEU A 277 8.18 -2.05 11.49
CA LEU A 277 9.20 -2.86 10.81
C LEU A 277 8.96 -4.36 10.93
N LYS A 278 8.57 -4.85 12.11
CA LYS A 278 8.22 -6.27 12.30
C LYS A 278 7.04 -6.69 11.43
N MET A 279 5.99 -5.87 11.39
CA MET A 279 4.84 -6.10 10.52
C MET A 279 5.29 -6.22 9.06
N ALA A 280 6.07 -5.26 8.58
CA ALA A 280 6.52 -5.23 7.20
C ALA A 280 7.43 -6.41 6.84
N VAL A 281 8.38 -6.77 7.71
CA VAL A 281 9.24 -7.93 7.49
C VAL A 281 8.40 -9.22 7.44
N THR A 282 7.44 -9.41 8.34
CA THR A 282 6.56 -10.60 8.26
C THR A 282 5.73 -10.61 6.99
N LEU A 283 5.18 -9.47 6.56
CA LEU A 283 4.45 -9.39 5.28
C LEU A 283 5.31 -9.81 4.09
N LEU A 284 6.59 -9.42 4.03
CA LEU A 284 7.51 -9.85 2.98
C LEU A 284 7.84 -11.34 3.09
N LYS A 285 8.19 -11.81 4.29
CA LYS A 285 8.61 -13.20 4.48
C LYS A 285 7.48 -14.20 4.27
N GLU A 286 6.23 -13.81 4.53
CA GLU A 286 5.05 -14.66 4.30
C GLU A 286 4.40 -14.40 2.93
N LEU A 287 4.99 -13.53 2.11
CA LEU A 287 4.48 -13.22 0.79
C LEU A 287 4.55 -14.46 -0.10
N ARG A 288 3.44 -14.79 -0.78
CA ARG A 288 3.33 -15.90 -1.74
C ARG A 288 3.69 -17.30 -1.20
N LYS A 289 3.85 -17.46 0.11
CA LYS A 289 3.95 -18.79 0.74
C LYS A 289 2.58 -19.45 0.78
N GLU A 290 2.57 -20.79 0.73
CA GLU A 290 1.34 -21.60 0.80
C GLU A 290 0.55 -21.34 2.12
N ASP A 291 1.29 -21.14 3.21
CA ASP A 291 0.75 -20.80 4.54
C ASP A 291 0.83 -19.30 4.87
N GLY A 292 1.07 -18.44 3.87
CA GLY A 292 1.07 -16.99 4.02
C GLY A 292 -0.34 -16.41 4.18
N PHE A 293 -0.43 -15.08 4.30
CA PHE A 293 -1.70 -14.38 4.47
C PHE A 293 -2.68 -14.68 3.33
N ARG A 294 -3.85 -15.23 3.68
CA ARG A 294 -4.89 -15.66 2.74
C ARG A 294 -5.89 -14.55 2.44
N ASP A 295 -6.17 -13.72 3.44
CA ASP A 295 -7.08 -12.58 3.36
C ASP A 295 -6.62 -11.39 4.22
N ILE A 296 -7.37 -10.30 4.12
CA ILE A 296 -7.08 -9.05 4.82
C ILE A 296 -7.38 -9.12 6.33
N ASP A 297 -8.26 -10.03 6.76
CA ASP A 297 -8.60 -10.23 8.16
C ASP A 297 -7.39 -10.82 8.90
N GLU A 298 -6.73 -11.83 8.33
CA GLU A 298 -5.50 -12.40 8.88
C GLU A 298 -4.39 -11.33 9.06
N VAL A 299 -4.28 -10.38 8.12
CA VAL A 299 -3.33 -9.27 8.19
C VAL A 299 -3.64 -8.35 9.37
N THR A 300 -4.90 -7.96 9.56
CA THR A 300 -5.29 -7.07 10.67
C THR A 300 -5.23 -7.76 12.03
N GLN A 301 -5.59 -9.05 12.10
CA GLN A 301 -5.43 -9.88 13.29
C GLN A 301 -3.95 -10.05 13.66
N PHE A 302 -3.07 -10.21 12.67
CA PHE A 302 -1.63 -10.23 12.92
C PHE A 302 -1.14 -8.88 13.43
N ALA A 303 -1.57 -7.75 12.83
CA ALA A 303 -1.22 -6.41 13.28
C ALA A 303 -1.52 -6.17 14.77
N GLN A 304 -2.65 -6.70 15.28
CA GLN A 304 -3.02 -6.64 16.70
C GLN A 304 -2.05 -7.41 17.62
N LYS A 305 -1.42 -8.47 17.10
CA LYS A 305 -0.53 -9.37 17.84
C LYS A 305 0.95 -8.95 17.76
N VAL A 306 1.31 -8.01 16.87
CA VAL A 306 2.69 -7.52 16.75
C VAL A 306 3.13 -6.85 18.04
N LYS A 307 4.15 -7.43 18.68
CA LYS A 307 4.74 -6.96 19.93
C LYS A 307 5.91 -6.01 19.71
#